data_AF-A0A8T4G6S5-F1
#
_entry.id   AF-A0A8T4G6S5-F1
#
_cell.length_a   1.000
_cell.length_b   1.000
_cell.length_c   1.000
_cell.angle_alpha   90.00
_cell.angle_beta   90.00
_cell.angle_gamma   90.00
#
_symmetry.space_group_name_H-M   'P 1'
#
loop_
_entity.id
_entity.type
_entity.pdbx_description
1 polymer ?
#
loop_
_entity_poly.entity_id
_entity_poly.type
_entity_poly.pdbx_seq_one_letter_code
_entity_poly.pdbx_strand_id
1 'polypeptide(L)'
;MQEKLDPSRICNNIIKEMEREDAIELFSKVLDEIYRVEEFNRRKKEEGVEIGLDGQLSNWALYDRMVYFDTSTPMVRQDGRDLLDTDIFLRACPPGVRVLLKKFFLQDILDRYYDFRMILLDLIANLFKEGRRDLVQPFINHANEYLMATGNSYEPMTYKEIEKYYREDAFIWSLYLNLRKIHRFIVTKILFGRYEFILPGRIKRYQTKN
;
A
#
# COMPACT_ATOMS: atom_id res chain seq x y z
N MET A 1 17.32 -5.00 15.86
CA MET A 1 15.89 -4.65 16.03
C MET A 1 15.78 -3.16 15.71
N GLN A 2 14.89 -2.77 14.80
CA GLN A 2 14.70 -1.36 14.44
C GLN A 2 14.16 -0.59 15.65
N GLU A 3 14.68 0.62 15.90
CA GLU A 3 14.20 1.48 16.99
C GLU A 3 12.77 1.93 16.71
N LYS A 4 11.94 1.98 17.76
CA LYS A 4 10.54 2.39 17.62
C LYS A 4 10.49 3.88 17.34
N LEU A 5 9.91 4.25 16.21
CA LEU A 5 9.70 5.66 15.85
C LEU A 5 8.65 6.32 16.75
N ASP A 6 8.81 7.64 16.92
CA ASP A 6 7.83 8.49 17.60
C ASP A 6 6.50 8.49 16.82
N PRO A 7 5.39 8.00 17.39
CA PRO A 7 4.10 7.95 16.71
C PRO A 7 3.56 9.32 16.28
N SER A 8 3.93 10.39 16.99
CA SER A 8 3.53 11.76 16.65
C SER A 8 4.15 12.26 15.35
N ARG A 9 5.19 11.57 14.87
CA ARG A 9 5.91 11.90 13.63
C ARG A 9 5.46 11.06 12.43
N ILE A 10 4.60 10.06 12.63
CA ILE A 10 4.14 9.18 11.53
C ILE A 10 3.08 9.93 10.71
N CYS A 11 3.26 9.99 9.40
CA CYS A 11 2.46 10.84 8.52
C CYS A 11 0.95 10.55 8.59
N ASN A 12 0.54 9.30 8.77
CA ASN A 12 -0.89 8.97 8.92
C ASN A 12 -1.52 9.47 10.24
N ASN A 13 -0.71 9.74 11.26
CA ASN A 13 -1.17 10.37 12.49
C ASN A 13 -1.17 11.90 12.35
N ILE A 14 -0.11 12.47 11.76
CA ILE A 14 0.00 13.92 11.57
C ILE A 14 -1.15 14.43 10.68
N ILE A 15 -1.39 13.77 9.54
CA ILE A 15 -2.35 14.23 8.53
C ILE A 15 -3.80 14.34 9.04
N LYS A 16 -4.16 13.71 10.16
CA LYS A 16 -5.52 13.77 10.69
C LYS A 16 -5.91 15.17 11.16
N GLU A 17 -4.94 15.91 11.68
CA GLU A 17 -5.15 17.22 12.31
C GLU A 17 -4.57 18.37 11.49
N MET A 18 -3.93 18.08 10.35
CA MET A 18 -3.32 19.12 9.50
C MET A 18 -4.36 19.93 8.74
N GLU A 19 -4.12 21.23 8.65
CA GLU A 19 -4.80 22.10 7.68
C GLU A 19 -4.49 21.66 6.25
N ARG A 20 -5.34 22.08 5.31
CA ARG A 20 -5.28 21.60 3.92
C ARG A 20 -3.94 21.90 3.26
N GLU A 21 -3.44 23.11 3.41
CA GLU A 21 -2.21 23.58 2.77
C GLU A 21 -1.01 22.79 3.29
N ASP A 22 -0.90 22.62 4.61
CA ASP A 22 0.19 21.84 5.22
C ASP A 22 0.12 20.37 4.80
N ALA A 23 -1.10 19.81 4.67
CA ALA A 23 -1.28 18.43 4.24
C ALA A 23 -0.84 18.22 2.78
N ILE A 24 -1.07 19.21 1.91
CA ILE A 24 -0.56 19.18 0.53
C ILE A 24 0.96 19.28 0.52
N GLU A 25 1.57 20.10 1.37
CA GLU A 25 3.03 20.17 1.49
C GLU A 25 3.63 18.85 1.97
N LEU A 26 3.01 18.20 2.97
CA LEU A 26 3.40 16.87 3.43
C LEU A 26 3.32 15.85 2.29
N PHE A 27 2.21 15.86 1.55
CA PHE A 27 2.00 14.99 0.40
C PHE A 27 3.05 15.19 -0.68
N SER A 28 3.39 16.45 -0.99
CA SER A 28 4.45 16.80 -1.94
C SER A 28 5.79 16.18 -1.53
N LYS A 29 6.17 16.28 -0.25
CA LYS A 29 7.40 15.65 0.27
C LYS A 29 7.40 14.13 0.16
N VAL A 30 6.26 13.48 0.39
CA VAL A 30 6.12 12.02 0.19
C VAL A 30 6.22 11.68 -1.29
N LEU A 31 5.55 12.45 -2.15
CA LEU A 31 5.54 12.26 -3.59
C LEU A 31 6.94 12.36 -4.20
N ASP A 32 7.76 13.32 -3.74
CA ASP A 32 9.16 13.45 -4.13
C ASP A 32 9.97 12.17 -3.84
N GLU A 33 9.80 11.59 -2.65
CA GLU A 33 10.52 10.36 -2.28
C GLU A 33 10.04 9.13 -3.07
N ILE A 34 8.74 9.02 -3.35
CA ILE A 34 8.21 7.96 -4.22
C ILE A 34 8.71 8.14 -5.64
N TYR A 35 8.76 9.37 -6.14
CA TYR A 35 9.23 9.66 -7.49
C TYR A 35 10.69 9.26 -7.70
N ARG A 36 11.55 9.39 -6.68
CA ARG A 36 12.94 8.88 -6.74
C ARG A 36 13.02 7.38 -7.00
N VAL A 37 12.05 6.61 -6.48
CA VAL A 37 11.95 5.17 -6.75
C VAL A 37 11.59 4.93 -8.21
N GLU A 38 10.64 5.70 -8.76
CA GLU A 38 10.30 5.63 -10.18
C GLU A 38 11.50 6.00 -11.08
N GLU A 39 12.23 7.06 -10.75
CA GLU A 39 13.45 7.42 -11.48
C GLU A 39 14.55 6.36 -11.38
N PHE A 40 14.66 5.68 -10.23
CA PHE A 40 15.55 4.55 -10.09
C PHE A 40 15.14 3.40 -11.01
N ASN A 41 13.87 2.99 -10.99
CA ASN A 41 13.35 1.90 -11.81
C ASN A 41 13.51 2.20 -13.31
N ARG A 42 13.21 3.43 -13.74
CA ARG A 42 13.42 3.86 -15.13
C ARG A 42 14.88 3.74 -15.57
N ARG A 43 15.84 4.12 -14.72
CA ARG A 43 17.28 4.03 -15.02
C ARG A 43 17.80 2.60 -15.01
N LYS A 44 17.25 1.74 -14.13
CA LYS A 44 17.72 0.37 -13.93
C LYS A 44 16.96 -0.68 -14.74
N LYS A 45 15.96 -0.25 -15.51
CA LYS A 45 15.15 -1.12 -16.38
C LYS A 45 15.98 -2.00 -17.31
N GLU A 46 17.03 -1.47 -17.92
CA GLU A 46 17.92 -2.24 -18.83
C GLU A 46 18.78 -3.27 -18.08
N GLU A 47 19.07 -3.03 -16.80
CA GLU A 47 19.78 -3.97 -15.92
C GLU A 47 18.84 -5.03 -15.32
N GLY A 48 17.53 -4.96 -15.64
CA GLY A 48 16.51 -5.88 -15.15
C GLY A 48 16.16 -5.71 -13.68
N VAL A 49 16.59 -4.61 -13.02
CA VAL A 49 16.37 -4.38 -11.59
C VAL A 49 15.22 -3.40 -11.39
N GLU A 50 14.26 -3.78 -10.56
CA GLU A 50 13.19 -2.90 -10.09
C GLU A 50 13.03 -3.02 -8.57
N ILE A 51 12.75 -1.90 -7.91
CA ILE A 51 12.38 -1.87 -6.51
C ILE A 51 10.93 -1.39 -6.38
N GLY A 52 10.19 -2.07 -5.52
CA GLY A 52 8.83 -1.70 -5.16
C GLY A 52 8.78 -1.01 -3.82
N LEU A 53 7.65 -0.38 -3.52
CA LEU A 53 7.43 0.40 -2.32
C LEU A 53 5.96 0.34 -1.92
N ASP A 54 5.71 0.16 -0.62
CA ASP A 54 4.38 0.42 -0.05
C ASP A 54 4.26 1.91 0.29
N GLY A 55 3.59 2.67 -0.57
CA GLY A 55 3.46 4.12 -0.48
C GLY A 55 2.56 4.64 0.65
N GLN A 56 1.94 3.79 1.46
CA GLN A 56 0.99 4.20 2.51
C GLN A 56 1.56 5.24 3.49
N LEU A 57 0.74 6.22 3.89
CA LEU A 57 1.16 7.27 4.84
C LEU A 57 1.63 6.71 6.19
N SER A 58 1.21 5.51 6.58
CA SER A 58 1.66 4.85 7.80
C SER A 58 3.12 4.36 7.73
N ASN A 59 3.73 4.35 6.55
CA ASN A 59 5.11 3.90 6.32
C ASN A 59 6.11 5.06 6.23
N TRP A 60 5.63 6.29 6.43
CA TRP A 60 6.39 7.52 6.36
C TRP A 60 6.39 8.25 7.69
N ALA A 61 7.53 8.83 8.05
CA ALA A 61 7.65 9.71 9.21
C ALA A 61 8.34 11.03 8.84
N LEU A 62 7.84 12.13 9.40
CA LEU A 62 8.39 13.46 9.21
C LEU A 62 9.35 13.82 10.36
N TYR A 63 10.63 13.91 10.03
CA TYR A 63 11.68 14.50 10.87
C TYR A 63 12.24 15.74 10.13
N ASP A 64 13.55 15.97 10.18
CA ASP A 64 14.22 16.98 9.34
C ASP A 64 14.11 16.64 7.83
N ARG A 65 13.88 15.37 7.53
CA ARG A 65 13.59 14.84 6.20
C ARG A 65 12.45 13.82 6.27
N MET A 66 11.89 13.48 5.12
CA MET A 66 10.95 12.39 4.98
C MET A 66 11.69 11.05 5.17
N VAL A 67 11.17 10.18 6.03
CA VAL A 67 11.78 8.88 6.34
C VAL A 67 10.80 7.77 6.01
N TYR A 68 11.15 6.95 5.02
CA TYR A 68 10.50 5.66 4.78
C TYR A 68 11.07 4.61 5.73
N PHE A 69 10.21 3.85 6.40
CA PHE A 69 10.66 2.90 7.40
C PHE A 69 10.10 1.48 7.27
N ASP A 70 9.16 1.23 6.34
CA ASP A 70 8.69 -0.13 6.04
C ASP A 70 9.67 -0.86 5.11
N THR A 71 10.86 -1.14 5.63
CA THR A 71 11.91 -1.89 4.94
C THR A 71 11.82 -3.39 5.19
N SER A 72 10.74 -3.84 5.84
CA SER A 72 10.59 -5.19 6.36
C SER A 72 10.31 -6.24 5.27
N THR A 73 9.71 -5.80 4.16
CA THR A 73 9.38 -6.64 3.01
C THR A 73 10.25 -6.22 1.82
N PRO A 74 11.23 -7.04 1.38
CA PRO A 74 12.06 -6.69 0.24
C PRO A 74 11.26 -6.83 -1.06
N MET A 75 10.69 -5.72 -1.53
CA MET A 75 10.05 -5.63 -2.84
C MET A 75 11.12 -5.36 -3.89
N VAL A 76 11.81 -6.41 -4.35
CA VAL A 76 12.83 -6.30 -5.40
C VAL A 76 12.52 -7.32 -6.48
N ARG A 77 12.62 -6.88 -7.74
CA ARG A 77 12.56 -7.74 -8.92
C ARG A 77 13.91 -7.76 -9.64
N GLN A 78 14.23 -8.96 -10.13
CA GLN A 78 15.28 -9.17 -11.12
C GLN A 78 14.67 -9.83 -12.34
N ASP A 79 14.88 -9.23 -13.51
CA ASP A 79 14.38 -9.68 -14.82
C ASP A 79 12.87 -9.97 -14.80
N GLY A 80 12.11 -9.08 -14.13
CA GLY A 80 10.66 -9.18 -13.99
C GLY A 80 10.16 -10.24 -12.99
N ARG A 81 11.05 -10.84 -12.19
CA ARG A 81 10.68 -11.83 -11.17
C ARG A 81 10.93 -11.30 -9.77
N ASP A 82 9.93 -11.40 -8.89
CA ASP A 82 10.07 -11.06 -7.48
C ASP A 82 11.13 -11.95 -6.80
N LEU A 83 12.09 -11.34 -6.11
CA LEU A 83 13.12 -12.05 -5.33
C LEU A 83 12.59 -12.60 -4.00
N LEU A 84 11.47 -12.04 -3.53
CA LEU A 84 10.76 -12.51 -2.35
C LEU A 84 10.02 -13.82 -2.63
N ASP A 85 10.07 -14.78 -1.71
CA ASP A 85 9.17 -15.95 -1.74
C ASP A 85 7.73 -15.50 -1.47
N THR A 86 6.97 -15.25 -2.54
CA THR A 86 5.60 -14.74 -2.51
C THR A 86 4.60 -15.75 -1.90
N ASP A 87 4.96 -17.04 -1.83
CA ASP A 87 4.11 -18.05 -1.20
C ASP A 87 3.98 -17.85 0.31
N ILE A 88 4.90 -17.10 0.94
CA ILE A 88 4.84 -16.76 2.36
C ILE A 88 3.51 -16.08 2.74
N PHE A 89 2.99 -15.21 1.86
CA PHE A 89 1.72 -14.51 2.07
C PHE A 89 0.53 -15.46 2.02
N LEU A 90 0.63 -16.58 1.30
CA LEU A 90 -0.48 -17.54 1.15
C LEU A 90 -0.50 -18.61 2.25
N ARG A 91 0.59 -18.79 3.01
CA ARG A 91 0.66 -19.82 4.08
C ARG A 91 -0.39 -19.62 5.18
N ALA A 92 -0.81 -18.37 5.40
CA ALA A 92 -1.86 -18.05 6.35
C ALA A 92 -3.26 -18.52 5.91
N CYS A 93 -3.46 -18.90 4.65
CA CYS A 93 -4.73 -19.37 4.08
C CYS A 93 -4.82 -20.91 4.00
N PRO A 94 -6.04 -21.49 3.86
CA PRO A 94 -6.20 -22.94 3.72
C PRO A 94 -5.48 -23.48 2.48
N PRO A 95 -4.80 -24.64 2.54
CA PRO A 95 -3.96 -25.14 1.45
C PRO A 95 -4.62 -25.18 0.07
N GLY A 96 -5.85 -25.68 -0.04
CA GLY A 96 -6.56 -25.77 -1.32
C GLY A 96 -6.89 -24.41 -1.96
N VAL A 97 -7.05 -23.36 -1.15
CA VAL A 97 -7.36 -22.00 -1.62
C VAL A 97 -6.09 -21.28 -2.09
N ARG A 98 -4.90 -21.69 -1.64
CA ARG A 98 -3.63 -21.04 -2.01
C ARG A 98 -3.39 -21.06 -3.51
N VAL A 99 -3.65 -22.20 -4.17
CA VAL A 99 -3.47 -22.34 -5.62
C VAL A 99 -4.36 -21.36 -6.37
N LEU A 100 -5.60 -21.19 -5.92
CA LEU A 100 -6.55 -20.24 -6.51
C LEU A 100 -6.06 -18.79 -6.34
N LEU A 101 -5.68 -18.41 -5.12
CA LEU A 101 -5.18 -17.06 -4.82
C LEU A 101 -3.90 -16.73 -5.60
N LYS A 102 -2.97 -17.69 -5.67
CA LYS A 102 -1.72 -17.55 -6.44
C LYS A 102 -2.00 -17.27 -7.91
N LYS A 103 -2.96 -18.00 -8.50
CA LYS A 103 -3.30 -17.88 -9.93
C LYS A 103 -4.02 -16.58 -10.28
N PHE A 104 -4.90 -16.08 -9.41
CA PHE A 104 -5.84 -15.01 -9.76
C PHE A 104 -5.59 -13.67 -9.07
N PHE A 105 -4.79 -13.61 -8.00
CA PHE A 105 -4.65 -12.39 -7.20
C PHE A 105 -3.21 -12.02 -6.86
N LEU A 106 -2.32 -13.00 -6.67
CA LEU A 106 -1.02 -12.73 -6.08
C LEU A 106 -0.16 -11.78 -6.93
N GLN A 107 -0.05 -12.05 -8.23
CA GLN A 107 0.78 -11.23 -9.12
C GLN A 107 0.22 -9.80 -9.22
N ASP A 108 -1.08 -9.67 -9.49
CA ASP A 108 -1.75 -8.37 -9.59
C ASP A 108 -1.68 -7.53 -8.31
N ILE A 109 -1.54 -8.16 -7.13
CA ILE A 109 -1.33 -7.45 -5.86
C ILE A 109 0.12 -6.98 -5.76
N LEU A 110 1.08 -7.84 -6.12
CA LEU A 110 2.50 -7.52 -6.03
C LEU A 110 2.92 -6.46 -7.03
N ASP A 111 2.39 -6.50 -8.25
CA ASP A 111 2.69 -5.53 -9.31
C ASP A 111 2.36 -4.09 -8.90
N ARG A 112 1.37 -3.89 -8.03
CA ARG A 112 0.98 -2.56 -7.51
C ARG A 112 2.09 -1.85 -6.78
N TYR A 113 3.00 -2.60 -6.16
CA TYR A 113 4.13 -2.02 -5.43
C TYR A 113 5.24 -1.51 -6.34
N TYR A 114 5.24 -1.88 -7.63
CA TYR A 114 6.24 -1.45 -8.62
C TYR A 114 5.68 -0.43 -9.62
N ASP A 115 4.36 -0.42 -9.82
CA ASP A 115 3.70 0.56 -10.68
C ASP A 115 3.51 1.90 -9.95
N PHE A 116 4.25 2.92 -10.39
CA PHE A 116 4.22 4.25 -9.78
C PHE A 116 2.81 4.84 -9.70
N ARG A 117 1.98 4.70 -10.74
CA ARG A 117 0.60 5.20 -10.71
C ARG A 117 -0.22 4.47 -9.64
N MET A 118 -0.09 3.15 -9.53
CA MET A 118 -0.81 2.36 -8.53
C MET A 118 -0.39 2.73 -7.10
N ILE A 119 0.89 3.03 -6.88
CA ILE A 119 1.39 3.54 -5.60
C ILE A 119 0.72 4.88 -5.26
N LEU A 120 0.60 5.80 -6.23
CA LEU A 120 -0.11 7.08 -6.02
C LEU A 120 -1.60 6.89 -5.75
N LEU A 121 -2.26 5.98 -6.49
CA LEU A 121 -3.67 5.65 -6.25
C LEU A 121 -3.88 5.14 -4.82
N ASP A 122 -3.04 4.21 -4.33
CA ASP A 122 -3.14 3.72 -2.95
C ASP A 122 -2.85 4.80 -1.91
N LEU A 123 -1.80 5.59 -2.12
CA LEU A 123 -1.41 6.68 -1.22
C LEU A 123 -2.55 7.70 -1.05
N ILE A 124 -3.24 8.08 -2.12
CA ILE A 124 -4.40 8.98 -2.03
C ILE A 124 -5.62 8.24 -1.45
N ALA A 125 -5.86 6.98 -1.83
CA ALA A 125 -6.94 6.15 -1.28
C ALA A 125 -6.83 5.94 0.24
N ASN A 126 -5.62 6.02 0.81
CA ASN A 126 -5.40 5.95 2.25
C ASN A 126 -6.11 7.06 3.02
N LEU A 127 -6.37 8.22 2.40
CA LEU A 127 -7.16 9.30 3.03
C LEU A 127 -8.57 8.86 3.42
N PHE A 128 -9.17 7.91 2.69
CA PHE A 128 -10.44 7.30 3.10
C PHE A 128 -10.31 6.50 4.40
N LYS A 129 -9.18 5.79 4.58
CA LYS A 129 -8.87 5.01 5.80
C LYS A 129 -8.59 5.94 6.99
N GLU A 130 -7.98 7.09 6.74
CA GLU A 130 -7.63 8.08 7.77
C GLU A 130 -8.75 9.11 8.06
N GLY A 131 -9.88 9.03 7.37
CA GLY A 131 -11.04 9.91 7.59
C GLY A 131 -10.93 11.29 6.96
N ARG A 132 -9.90 11.55 6.14
CA ARG A 132 -9.60 12.84 5.49
C ARG A 132 -10.11 12.91 4.05
N ARG A 133 -11.39 12.60 3.85
CA ARG A 133 -12.04 12.65 2.52
C ARG A 133 -11.95 14.02 1.86
N ASP A 134 -11.92 15.07 2.67
CA ASP A 134 -11.76 16.46 2.28
C ASP A 134 -10.44 16.72 1.53
N LEU A 135 -9.40 15.90 1.78
CA LEU A 135 -8.10 16.03 1.13
C LEU A 135 -7.95 15.23 -0.17
N VAL A 136 -8.90 14.32 -0.49
CA VAL A 136 -8.77 13.43 -1.65
C VAL A 136 -8.69 14.24 -2.95
N GLN A 137 -9.62 15.18 -3.17
CA GLN A 137 -9.60 16.00 -4.39
C GLN A 137 -8.38 16.93 -4.46
N PRO A 138 -7.99 17.65 -3.37
CA PRO A 138 -6.73 18.38 -3.34
C PRO A 138 -5.49 17.54 -3.70
N PHE A 139 -5.37 16.32 -3.17
CA PHE A 139 -4.23 15.45 -3.45
C PHE A 139 -4.23 14.97 -4.91
N ILE A 140 -5.41 14.65 -5.47
CA ILE A 140 -5.54 14.30 -6.89
C ILE A 140 -5.06 15.45 -7.78
N ASN A 141 -5.49 16.68 -7.50
CA ASN A 141 -5.09 17.85 -8.29
C ASN A 141 -3.58 18.03 -8.25
N HIS A 142 -3.00 18.03 -7.04
CA HIS A 142 -1.55 18.18 -6.85
C HIS A 142 -0.75 17.06 -7.53
N ALA A 143 -1.21 15.81 -7.41
CA ALA A 143 -0.54 14.68 -8.04
C ALA A 143 -0.58 14.77 -9.58
N ASN A 144 -1.71 15.16 -10.16
CA ASN A 144 -1.83 15.35 -11.60
C ASN A 144 -0.93 16.49 -12.11
N GLU A 145 -0.89 17.62 -11.39
CA GLU A 145 0.03 18.73 -11.69
C GLU A 145 1.49 18.29 -11.64
N TYR A 146 1.86 17.51 -10.61
CA TYR A 146 3.20 16.95 -10.45
C TYR A 146 3.57 15.99 -11.60
N LEU A 147 2.66 15.10 -11.99
CA LEU A 147 2.87 14.16 -13.11
C LEU A 147 3.05 14.91 -14.43
N MET A 148 2.26 15.96 -14.67
CA MET A 148 2.43 16.82 -15.84
C MET A 148 3.78 17.53 -15.84
N ALA A 149 4.20 18.09 -14.70
CA ALA A 149 5.46 18.82 -14.57
C ALA A 149 6.69 17.93 -14.76
N THR A 150 6.61 16.66 -14.35
CA THR A 150 7.68 15.66 -14.52
C THR A 150 7.70 15.02 -15.92
N GLY A 151 6.81 15.42 -16.82
CA GLY A 151 6.73 14.90 -18.19
C GLY A 151 6.27 13.44 -18.29
N ASN A 152 5.62 12.93 -17.24
CA ASN A 152 5.07 11.58 -17.26
C ASN A 152 3.84 11.51 -18.17
N SER A 153 3.65 10.37 -18.84
CA SER A 153 2.56 10.14 -19.78
C SER A 153 1.36 9.42 -19.15
N TYR A 154 1.21 9.46 -17.82
CA TYR A 154 0.06 8.85 -17.16
C TYR A 154 -1.20 9.69 -17.38
N GLU A 155 -2.32 9.01 -17.61
CA GLU A 155 -3.64 9.66 -17.65
C GLU A 155 -3.92 10.38 -16.31
N PRO A 156 -4.58 11.55 -16.29
CA PRO A 156 -4.93 12.19 -15.03
C PRO A 156 -5.76 11.27 -14.12
N MET A 157 -5.38 11.16 -12.85
CA MET A 157 -6.15 10.43 -11.84
C MET A 157 -7.46 11.15 -11.56
N THR A 158 -8.51 10.39 -11.27
CA THR A 158 -9.84 10.95 -10.94
C THR A 158 -10.33 10.47 -9.59
N TYR A 159 -11.23 11.25 -8.97
CA TYR A 159 -11.84 10.85 -7.70
C TYR A 159 -12.55 9.49 -7.78
N LYS A 160 -13.23 9.23 -8.90
CA LYS A 160 -13.92 7.95 -9.14
C LYS A 160 -12.96 6.77 -9.18
N GLU A 161 -11.77 6.96 -9.77
CA GLU A 161 -10.73 5.94 -9.83
C GLU A 161 -10.17 5.65 -8.43
N ILE A 162 -9.87 6.68 -7.65
CA ILE A 162 -9.40 6.58 -6.26
C ILE A 162 -10.43 5.87 -5.37
N GLU A 163 -11.71 6.23 -5.47
CA GLU A 163 -12.77 5.58 -4.72
C GLU A 163 -12.95 4.11 -5.15
N LYS A 164 -12.92 3.84 -6.46
CA LYS A 164 -13.01 2.47 -6.99
C LYS A 164 -11.85 1.62 -6.46
N TYR A 165 -10.63 2.12 -6.53
CA TYR A 165 -9.44 1.47 -6.01
C TYR A 165 -9.60 1.15 -4.51
N TYR A 166 -10.00 2.13 -3.70
CA TYR A 166 -10.22 1.93 -2.26
C TYR A 166 -11.23 0.81 -1.95
N ARG A 167 -12.34 0.75 -2.70
CA ARG A 167 -13.35 -0.30 -2.51
C ARG A 167 -12.82 -1.68 -2.89
N GLU A 168 -12.11 -1.78 -4.01
CA GLU A 168 -11.51 -3.02 -4.48
C GLU A 168 -10.43 -3.53 -3.52
N ASP A 169 -9.55 -2.66 -3.04
CA ASP A 169 -8.55 -2.95 -2.01
C ASP A 169 -9.22 -3.45 -0.73
N ALA A 170 -10.23 -2.72 -0.22
CA ALA A 170 -10.96 -3.10 0.98
C ALA A 170 -11.68 -4.46 0.84
N PHE A 171 -12.16 -4.79 -0.36
CA PHE A 171 -12.75 -6.08 -0.68
C PHE A 171 -11.70 -7.20 -0.65
N ILE A 172 -10.58 -7.05 -1.37
CA ILE A 172 -9.49 -8.02 -1.42
C ILE A 172 -8.99 -8.35 -0.01
N TRP A 173 -8.70 -7.32 0.80
CA TRP A 173 -8.23 -7.53 2.17
C TRP A 173 -9.29 -8.15 3.09
N SER A 174 -10.58 -7.87 2.86
CA SER A 174 -11.67 -8.52 3.59
C SER A 174 -11.74 -10.02 3.27
N LEU A 175 -11.69 -10.36 1.98
CA LEU A 175 -11.68 -11.74 1.51
C LEU A 175 -10.48 -12.50 2.10
N TYR A 176 -9.28 -11.93 1.97
CA TYR A 176 -8.05 -12.52 2.49
C TYR A 176 -8.12 -12.75 4.02
N LEU A 177 -8.58 -11.76 4.78
CA LEU A 177 -8.76 -11.89 6.23
C LEU A 177 -9.77 -12.99 6.59
N ASN A 178 -10.88 -13.10 5.87
CA ASN A 178 -11.89 -14.13 6.11
C ASN A 178 -11.34 -15.54 5.82
N LEU A 179 -10.55 -15.70 4.74
CA LEU A 179 -9.86 -16.96 4.46
C LEU A 179 -8.90 -17.37 5.58
N ARG A 180 -8.17 -16.41 6.16
CA ARG A 180 -7.28 -16.66 7.30
C ARG A 180 -8.06 -17.06 8.56
N LYS A 181 -9.22 -16.43 8.82
CA LYS A 181 -10.12 -16.82 9.92
C LYS A 181 -10.66 -18.24 9.76
N ILE A 182 -11.09 -18.60 8.54
CA ILE A 182 -11.54 -19.97 8.21
C ILE A 182 -10.40 -20.96 8.43
N HIS A 183 -9.20 -20.65 7.95
CA HIS A 183 -8.04 -21.52 8.15
C HIS A 183 -7.75 -21.75 9.63
N ARG A 184 -7.73 -20.68 10.44
CA ARG A 184 -7.57 -20.79 11.88
C ARG A 184 -8.65 -21.65 12.51
N PHE A 185 -9.91 -21.49 12.12
CA PHE A 185 -11.00 -22.31 12.64
C PHE A 185 -10.79 -23.79 12.31
N ILE A 186 -10.49 -24.13 11.05
CA ILE A 186 -10.23 -25.52 10.64
C ILE A 186 -9.08 -26.11 11.45
N VAL A 187 -7.94 -25.43 11.51
CA VAL A 187 -6.75 -25.93 12.21
C VAL A 187 -7.02 -26.11 13.70
N THR A 188 -7.64 -25.12 14.36
CA THR A 188 -7.76 -25.11 15.83
C THR A 188 -9.00 -25.84 16.37
N LYS A 189 -10.08 -25.95 15.59
CA LYS A 189 -11.37 -26.52 16.05
C LYS A 189 -11.73 -27.84 15.39
N ILE A 190 -11.27 -28.09 14.16
CA ILE A 190 -11.55 -29.35 13.46
C ILE A 190 -10.36 -30.30 13.57
N LEU A 191 -9.14 -29.79 13.35
CA LEU A 191 -7.91 -30.60 13.33
C LEU A 191 -7.14 -30.57 14.66
N PHE A 192 -7.58 -29.75 15.63
CA PHE A 192 -6.95 -29.59 16.95
C PHE A 192 -5.45 -29.26 16.93
N GLY A 193 -4.96 -28.65 15.84
CA GLY A 193 -3.59 -28.20 15.67
C GLY A 193 -3.36 -26.76 16.14
N ARG A 194 -2.12 -26.28 15.97
CA ARG A 194 -1.73 -24.89 16.25
C ARG A 194 -1.76 -24.05 14.97
N TYR A 195 -2.40 -22.89 15.04
CA TYR A 195 -2.37 -21.90 13.96
C TYR A 195 -1.27 -20.88 14.26
N GLU A 196 -0.25 -20.83 13.41
CA GLU A 196 1.00 -20.11 13.68
C GLU A 196 0.97 -18.62 13.28
N PHE A 197 -0.09 -18.16 12.63
CA PHE A 197 -0.18 -16.80 12.10
C PHE A 197 -1.02 -15.88 13.01
N ILE A 198 -0.56 -14.64 13.19
CA ILE A 198 -1.28 -13.62 13.97
C ILE A 198 -2.40 -13.02 13.13
N LEU A 199 -3.65 -13.13 13.58
CA LEU A 199 -4.77 -12.41 12.97
C LEU A 199 -4.88 -10.99 13.55
N PRO A 200 -5.14 -9.97 12.72
CA PRO A 200 -5.36 -8.62 13.21
C PRO A 200 -6.62 -8.55 14.08
N GLY A 201 -6.65 -7.59 14.99
CA GLY A 201 -7.81 -7.28 15.83
C GLY A 201 -9.00 -6.71 15.05
N ARG A 202 -10.01 -6.17 15.74
CA ARG A 202 -11.15 -5.52 15.07
C ARG A 202 -10.68 -4.27 14.34
N ILE A 203 -10.92 -4.21 13.03
CA ILE A 203 -10.60 -3.06 12.17
C ILE A 203 -11.83 -2.15 12.09
N LYS A 204 -11.70 -0.88 12.48
CA LYS A 204 -12.72 0.14 12.17
C LYS A 204 -12.55 0.53 10.70
N ARG A 205 -13.56 0.29 9.87
CA ARG A 205 -13.57 0.73 8.46
C ARG A 205 -14.47 1.95 8.33
N TYR A 206 -13.95 3.05 7.79
CA TYR A 206 -14.75 4.21 7.44
C TYR A 206 -15.57 3.86 6.18
N GLN A 207 -16.87 3.64 6.37
CA GLN A 207 -17.79 3.37 5.27
C GLN A 207 -18.02 4.66 4.48
N THR A 208 -17.93 4.57 3.15
CA THR A 208 -18.61 5.50 2.23
C THR A 208 -20.11 5.43 2.58
N LYS A 209 -20.67 6.47 3.21
CA LYS A 209 -22.13 6.62 3.23
C LYS A 209 -22.55 6.82 1.76
N ASN A 210 -23.43 5.94 1.29
CA ASN A 210 -24.15 6.10 0.02
C ASN A 210 -25.02 7.36 0.06
#